data_AF-A0A9E5NAX3-F1
#
_entry.id   AF-A0A9E5NAX3-F1
#
_cell.length_a   1.000
_cell.length_b   1.000
_cell.length_c   1.000
_cell.angle_alpha   90.00
_cell.angle_beta   90.00
_cell.angle_gamma   90.00
#
_symmetry.space_group_name_H-M   'P 1'
#
loop_
_entity.id
_entity.type
_entity.pdbx_description
1 polymer ?
#
loop_
_entity_poly.entity_id
_entity_poly.type
_entity_poly.pdbx_seq_one_letter_code
_entity_poly.pdbx_strand_id
1 'polypeptide(L)' 'MQILVLVLLMVAVGLIIGALAGPIWKGNRPIGVRGDYIAAILTAVIIGLFDWYLIPVLG' A
#
# COMPACT_ATOMS: atom_id res chain seq x y z
N MET A 1 13.58 -3.74 14.92
CA MET A 1 13.06 -2.35 15.04
C MET A 1 12.93 -1.66 13.68
N GLN A 2 13.97 -1.62 12.85
CA GLN A 2 13.95 -0.89 11.57
C GLN A 2 12.92 -1.43 10.56
N ILE A 3 12.86 -2.76 10.33
CA ILE A 3 11.86 -3.37 9.44
C ILE A 3 10.42 -3.13 9.92
N LEU A 4 10.20 -3.14 11.24
CA LEU A 4 8.88 -2.94 11.81
C LEU A 4 8.37 -1.51 11.52
N VAL A 5 9.24 -0.52 11.69
CA VAL A 5 8.95 0.88 11.34
C VAL A 5 8.69 1.03 9.84
N LEU A 6 9.50 0.37 9.00
CA LEU A 6 9.32 0.39 7.55
C LEU A 6 7.93 -0.15 7.14
N VAL A 7 7.55 -1.31 7.65
CA VAL A 7 6.24 -1.92 7.37
C VAL A 7 5.10 -1.05 7.90
N LEU A 8 5.24 -0.46 9.10
CA LEU A 8 4.25 0.46 9.64
C LEU A 8 4.06 1.69 8.74
N LEU A 9 5.15 2.26 8.20
CA LEU A 9 5.07 3.36 7.25
C LEU A 9 4.38 2.94 5.95
N MET A 10 4.67 1.75 5.42
CA MET A 10 4.00 1.23 4.23
C MET A 10 2.50 1.03 4.44
N VAL A 11 2.10 0.51 5.61
CA VAL A 11 0.68 0.39 5.99
C VAL A 11 0.04 1.78 6.09
N ALA A 12 0.71 2.75 6.71
CA ALA A 12 0.21 4.13 6.81
C ALA A 12 0.02 4.76 5.43
N VAL A 13 0.99 4.60 4.53
CA VAL A 13 0.89 5.07 3.13
C VAL A 13 -0.28 4.38 2.41
N GLY A 14 -0.40 3.06 2.53
CA GLY A 14 -1.51 2.30 1.95
C GLY A 14 -2.89 2.78 2.43
N LEU A 15 -3.01 3.10 3.72
CA LEU A 15 -4.24 3.68 4.28
C LEU A 15 -4.54 5.07 3.71
N ILE A 16 -3.54 5.95 3.64
CA ILE A 16 -3.70 7.30 3.07
C ILE A 16 -4.14 7.22 1.61
N ILE A 17 -3.44 6.41 0.80
CA ILE A 17 -3.76 6.26 -0.62
C ILE A 17 -5.13 5.58 -0.81
N GLY A 18 -5.45 4.54 -0.03
CA GLY A 18 -6.76 3.90 -0.06
C GLY A 18 -7.91 4.85 0.27
N ALA A 19 -7.68 5.81 1.19
CA ALA A 19 -8.67 6.82 1.55
C ALA A 19 -8.87 7.82 0.40
N LEU A 20 -7.77 8.27 -0.20
CA LEU A 20 -7.76 9.29 -1.25
C LEU A 20 -8.20 8.74 -2.63
N ALA A 21 -7.99 7.44 -2.89
CA ALA A 21 -8.34 6.81 -4.16
C ALA A 21 -9.84 6.93 -4.49
N GLY A 22 -10.67 6.91 -3.47
CA GLY A 22 -12.11 7.12 -3.55
C GLY A 22 -12.51 8.45 -4.21
N PRO A 23 -12.32 9.57 -3.49
CA PRO A 23 -12.75 10.89 -3.95
C PRO A 23 -12.04 11.39 -5.22
N ILE A 24 -10.81 10.94 -5.49
CA ILE A 24 -10.04 11.46 -6.63
C ILE A 24 -10.25 10.63 -7.90
N TRP A 25 -10.25 9.30 -7.80
CA TRP A 25 -10.16 8.42 -8.98
C TRP A 25 -11.30 7.42 -9.15
N LYS A 26 -12.02 7.04 -8.07
CA LYS A 26 -13.01 5.96 -8.15
C LYS A 26 -14.44 6.48 -8.24
N GLY A 27 -15.00 6.41 -9.45
CA GLY A 27 -16.43 6.62 -9.68
C GLY A 27 -17.32 5.47 -9.16
N ASN A 28 -16.81 4.24 -9.12
CA ASN A 28 -17.48 3.07 -8.56
C ASN A 28 -16.51 2.25 -7.70
N ARG A 29 -16.99 1.67 -6.59
CA ARG A 29 -16.22 0.82 -5.68
C ARG A 29 -16.83 -0.59 -5.64
N PRO A 30 -16.40 -1.51 -6.52
CA PRO A 30 -17.05 -2.82 -6.66
C PRO A 30 -16.97 -3.68 -5.39
N ILE A 31 -15.92 -3.52 -4.57
CA ILE A 31 -15.72 -4.22 -3.30
C ILE A 31 -15.89 -3.25 -2.11
N GLY A 32 -16.47 -2.06 -2.37
CA GLY A 32 -16.61 -0.99 -1.40
C GLY A 32 -15.29 -0.42 -0.88
N VAL A 33 -15.40 0.48 0.10
CA VAL A 33 -14.27 1.21 0.69
C VAL A 33 -13.27 0.28 1.38
N ARG A 34 -13.75 -0.81 2.01
CA ARG A 34 -12.87 -1.78 2.70
C ARG A 34 -11.96 -2.51 1.73
N GLY A 35 -12.46 -2.89 0.55
CA GLY A 35 -11.64 -3.52 -0.49
C GLY A 35 -10.55 -2.58 -1.00
N ASP A 36 -10.86 -1.29 -1.14
CA ASP A 36 -9.87 -0.28 -1.54
C ASP A 36 -8.71 -0.18 -0.54
N TYR A 37 -9.02 -0.14 0.76
CA TYR A 37 -8.00 -0.09 1.80
C TYR A 37 -7.13 -1.34 1.83
N ILE A 38 -7.75 -2.53 1.76
CA ILE A 38 -7.01 -3.79 1.78
C ILE A 38 -6.09 -3.87 0.57
N ALA A 39 -6.60 -3.56 -0.63
CA ALA A 39 -5.80 -3.56 -1.85
C ALA A 39 -4.64 -2.55 -1.80
N ALA A 40 -4.89 -1.34 -1.28
CA ALA A 40 -3.86 -0.30 -1.18
C ALA A 40 -2.76 -0.68 -0.17
N ILE A 41 -3.12 -1.21 1.00
CA ILE A 41 -2.15 -1.66 2.01
C ILE A 41 -1.31 -2.82 1.47
N LEU A 42 -1.96 -3.86 0.91
CA LEU A 42 -1.24 -5.02 0.39
C LEU A 42 -0.28 -4.62 -0.73
N THR A 43 -0.73 -3.78 -1.66
CA THR A 43 0.11 -3.27 -2.75
C THR A 43 1.29 -2.47 -2.20
N ALA A 44 1.05 -1.52 -1.28
CA ALA A 44 2.11 -0.69 -0.71
C ALA A 44 3.16 -1.51 0.03
N VAL A 45 2.74 -2.54 0.78
CA VAL A 45 3.65 -3.42 1.51
C VAL A 45 4.43 -4.32 0.56
N ILE A 46 3.76 -5.00 -0.38
CA ILE A 46 4.41 -5.96 -1.28
C ILE A 46 5.41 -5.25 -2.19
N ILE A 47 4.99 -4.18 -2.87
CA ILE A 47 5.87 -3.41 -3.75
C ILE A 47 6.98 -2.74 -2.95
N GLY A 48 6.65 -2.14 -1.80
CA GLY A 48 7.66 -1.53 -0.94
C GLY A 48 8.74 -2.51 -0.45
N LEU A 49 8.37 -3.75 -0.13
CA LEU A 49 9.35 -4.79 0.22
C LEU A 49 10.15 -5.25 -1.00
N PHE A 50 9.54 -5.31 -2.18
CA PHE A 50 10.27 -5.61 -3.41
C PHE A 50 11.31 -4.52 -3.70
N ASP A 51 10.92 -3.26 -3.63
CA ASP A 51 11.81 -2.12 -3.87
C ASP A 51 12.96 -2.06 -2.85
N TRP A 52 12.67 -2.34 -1.58
CA TRP A 52 13.67 -2.18 -0.52
C TRP A 52 14.60 -3.39 -0.37
N TYR A 53 14.16 -4.60 -0.73
CA TYR A 53 14.91 -5.83 -0.49
C TYR A 53 15.14 -6.67 -1.73
N LEU A 54 14.15 -6.83 -2.61
CA LEU A 54 14.26 -7.73 -3.75
C LEU A 54 15.07 -7.10 -4.89
N ILE A 55 14.68 -5.91 -5.34
CA ILE A 55 15.34 -5.20 -6.45
C ILE A 55 16.83 -4.97 -6.18
N PRO A 56 17.25 -4.50 -4.99
CA PRO A 56 18.68 -4.30 -4.71
C PRO A 56 19.52 -5.60 -4.78
N VAL A 57 18.90 -6.76 -4.62
CA VAL A 57 19.56 -8.06 -4.74
C VAL A 57 19.64 -8.54 -6.19
N LEU A 58 18.75 -8.05 -7.06
CA LEU A 58 18.71 -8.45 -8.47
C LEU A 58 19.77 -7.73 -9.33
N GLY A 59 20.31 -6.59 -8.89
CA GLY A 59 21.30 -5.78 -9.61
C GLY A 59 20.67 -4.75 -10.53
#